data_AF-R5NL61-F1
#
_entry.id   AF-R5NL61-F1
#
_cell.length_a   1.000
_cell.length_b   1.000
_cell.length_c   1.000
_cell.angle_alpha   90.00
_cell.angle_beta   90.00
_cell.angle_gamma   90.00
#
_symmetry.space_group_name_H-M   'P 1'
#
loop_
_entity.id
_entity.type
_entity.pdbx_description
1 polymer ?
#
loop_
_entity_poly.entity_id
_entity_poly.type
_entity_poly.pdbx_seq_one_letter_code
_entity_poly.pdbx_strand_id
1 'polypeptide(L)'
;MSKNYSYFSHKECEYFPCHKGADVNNFNCLFCYCPLYALGDKCGGNFSYLPNGFKDCSNCLFPHLRENYDAINERYQDILSLIKQNDNSSKITDDN
;
A
#
# COMPACT_ATOMS: atom_id res chain seq x y z
N MET A 1 -23.06 12.24 -5.40
CA MET A 1 -22.50 11.27 -6.37
C MET A 1 -21.98 10.06 -5.60
N SER A 2 -22.34 8.82 -5.95
CA SER A 2 -21.78 7.62 -5.29
C SER A 2 -20.37 7.31 -5.81
N LYS A 3 -19.41 7.01 -4.91
CA LYS A 3 -18.02 6.61 -5.26
C LYS A 3 -17.87 5.08 -5.28
N ASN A 4 -18.59 4.37 -6.15
CA ASN A 4 -18.54 2.89 -6.15
C ASN A 4 -17.19 2.30 -6.57
N TYR A 5 -16.31 3.10 -7.18
CA TYR A 5 -14.94 2.70 -7.53
C TYR A 5 -13.99 2.69 -6.32
N SER A 6 -14.33 3.37 -5.22
CA SER A 6 -13.41 3.56 -4.09
C SER A 6 -13.43 2.38 -3.11
N TYR A 7 -14.31 1.41 -3.31
CA TYR A 7 -14.55 0.32 -2.39
C TYR A 7 -14.92 -0.97 -3.11
N PHE A 8 -14.28 -2.06 -2.71
CA PHE A 8 -14.63 -3.41 -3.10
C PHE A 8 -14.33 -4.35 -1.93
N SER A 9 -15.13 -5.40 -1.74
CA SER A 9 -14.92 -6.37 -0.66
C SER A 9 -15.26 -7.77 -1.15
N HIS A 10 -14.23 -8.59 -1.35
CA HIS A 10 -14.37 -9.96 -1.83
C HIS A 10 -14.53 -10.92 -0.65
N LYS A 11 -15.73 -10.99 -0.06
CA LYS A 11 -15.99 -11.80 1.14
C LYS A 11 -15.79 -13.30 0.94
N GLU A 12 -15.80 -13.78 -0.31
CA GLU A 12 -15.59 -15.18 -0.68
C GLU A 12 -14.11 -15.54 -0.87
N CYS A 13 -13.20 -14.56 -0.81
CA CYS A 13 -11.75 -14.80 -0.88
C CYS A 13 -11.29 -15.69 0.28
N GLU A 14 -10.43 -16.68 0.00
CA GLU A 14 -9.89 -17.64 0.97
C GLU A 14 -9.05 -16.97 2.07
N TYR A 15 -8.60 -15.75 1.81
CA TYR A 15 -7.82 -14.96 2.75
C TYR A 15 -8.67 -13.91 3.49
N PHE A 16 -9.97 -13.77 3.22
CA PHE A 16 -10.78 -12.70 3.82
C PHE A 16 -11.17 -12.96 5.29
N PRO A 17 -11.01 -11.97 6.19
CA PRO A 17 -10.22 -10.75 6.04
C PRO A 17 -8.72 -11.06 6.16
N CYS A 18 -7.89 -10.48 5.29
CA CYS A 18 -6.47 -10.83 5.21
C CYS A 18 -5.66 -10.37 6.43
N HIS A 19 -6.22 -9.46 7.23
CA HIS A 19 -5.55 -8.87 8.40
C HIS A 19 -6.38 -9.06 9.66
N LYS A 20 -5.69 -9.44 10.74
CA LYS A 20 -6.31 -9.70 12.03
C LYS A 20 -6.86 -8.40 12.63
N GLY A 21 -8.06 -8.46 13.20
CA GLY A 21 -8.71 -7.30 13.82
C GLY A 21 -9.39 -6.33 12.86
N ALA A 22 -9.46 -6.67 11.56
CA ALA A 22 -10.23 -5.92 10.59
C ALA A 22 -11.74 -5.97 10.87
N ASP A 23 -12.42 -4.84 10.66
CA ASP A 23 -13.89 -4.81 10.55
C ASP A 23 -14.30 -5.35 9.18
N VAL A 24 -14.89 -6.55 9.16
CA VAL A 24 -15.36 -7.24 7.94
C VAL A 24 -16.41 -6.47 7.14
N ASN A 25 -17.10 -5.50 7.73
CA ASN A 25 -18.09 -4.69 7.03
C ASN A 25 -17.47 -3.42 6.43
N ASN A 26 -16.30 -3.01 6.92
CA ASN A 26 -15.55 -1.87 6.38
C ASN A 26 -14.31 -2.28 5.56
N PHE A 27 -13.97 -3.58 5.53
CA PHE A 27 -12.76 -4.08 4.88
C PHE A 27 -12.79 -3.92 3.35
N ASN A 28 -11.83 -3.15 2.85
CA ASN A 28 -11.62 -2.84 1.44
C ASN A 28 -10.53 -3.75 0.85
N CYS A 29 -10.87 -4.54 -0.16
CA CYS A 29 -9.96 -5.41 -0.89
C CYS A 29 -9.23 -4.71 -2.03
N LEU A 30 -9.62 -3.47 -2.37
CA LEU A 30 -9.10 -2.74 -3.54
C LEU A 30 -7.56 -2.60 -3.52
N PHE A 31 -6.97 -2.46 -2.32
CA PHE A 31 -5.53 -2.32 -2.12
C PHE A 31 -4.92 -3.50 -1.35
N CYS A 32 -5.45 -4.72 -1.54
CA CYS A 32 -4.85 -5.93 -0.97
C CYS A 32 -3.36 -6.07 -1.30
N TYR A 33 -2.95 -5.64 -2.49
CA TYR A 33 -1.56 -5.30 -2.74
C TYR A 33 -1.36 -3.82 -2.44
N CYS A 34 -0.67 -3.51 -1.35
CA CYS A 34 -0.50 -2.13 -0.90
C CYS A 34 0.37 -1.35 -1.90
N PRO A 35 -0.18 -0.33 -2.59
CA PRO A 35 0.61 0.46 -3.55
C PRO A 35 1.72 1.25 -2.86
N LEU A 36 1.61 1.48 -1.55
CA LEU A 36 2.59 2.23 -0.76
C LEU A 36 3.76 1.37 -0.28
N TYR A 37 3.79 0.07 -0.57
CA TYR A 37 4.85 -0.84 -0.11
C TYR A 37 6.24 -0.33 -0.51
N ALA A 38 6.37 0.11 -1.77
CA ALA A 38 7.61 0.60 -2.38
C ALA A 38 8.17 1.87 -1.70
N LEU A 39 7.33 2.64 -0.98
CA LEU A 39 7.77 3.83 -0.27
C LEU A 39 8.59 3.52 0.99
N GLY A 40 8.83 2.24 1.32
CA GLY A 40 9.67 1.87 2.45
C GLY A 40 9.09 2.38 3.78
N ASP A 41 9.95 2.94 4.61
CA ASP A 41 9.59 3.55 5.89
C ASP A 41 8.69 4.79 5.75
N LYS A 42 8.70 5.45 4.59
CA LYS A 42 7.86 6.61 4.27
C LYS A 42 6.41 6.24 3.95
N CYS A 43 6.03 4.96 3.96
CA CYS A 43 4.67 4.56 3.58
C CYS A 43 3.61 5.04 4.59
N GLY A 44 3.98 5.32 5.85
CA GLY A 44 3.06 5.83 6.89
C GLY A 44 2.08 4.79 7.44
N GLY A 45 2.28 3.51 7.12
CA GLY A 45 1.47 2.39 7.61
C GLY A 45 2.05 1.75 8.87
N ASN A 46 1.28 0.86 9.50
CA ASN A 46 1.74 0.08 10.64
C ASN A 46 2.45 -1.21 10.18
N PHE A 47 3.75 -1.12 9.92
CA PHE A 47 4.57 -2.24 9.44
C PHE A 47 5.76 -2.49 10.38
N SER A 48 6.41 -3.63 10.20
CA SER A 48 7.73 -3.92 10.76
C SER A 48 8.66 -4.45 9.67
N TYR A 49 9.97 -4.42 9.89
CA TYR A 49 10.93 -5.07 9.01
C TYR A 49 11.32 -6.42 9.60
N LEU A 50 11.23 -7.46 8.78
CA LEU A 50 11.73 -8.79 9.12
C LEU A 50 13.26 -8.83 9.02
N PRO A 51 13.95 -9.81 9.68
CA PRO A 51 15.41 -9.92 9.64
C PRO A 51 16.02 -10.03 8.23
N ASN A 52 15.24 -10.49 7.26
CA ASN A 52 15.63 -10.61 5.85
C ASN A 52 15.40 -9.31 5.05
N GLY A 53 15.00 -8.22 5.69
CA GLY A 53 14.80 -6.91 5.07
C GLY A 53 13.44 -6.71 4.40
N PHE A 54 12.57 -7.74 4.34
CA PHE A 54 11.22 -7.57 3.82
C PHE A 54 10.34 -6.80 4.83
N LYS A 55 9.47 -5.93 4.31
CA LYS A 55 8.43 -5.31 5.14
C LYS A 55 7.32 -6.32 5.39
N ASP A 56 6.96 -6.47 6.66
CA ASP A 56 5.78 -7.16 7.14
C ASP A 56 4.68 -6.14 7.48
N CYS A 57 3.59 -6.19 6.72
CA CYS A 57 2.43 -5.32 6.87
C CYS A 57 1.23 -6.02 7.50
N SER A 58 1.38 -7.24 8.07
CA SER A 58 0.25 -8.01 8.63
C SER A 58 -0.52 -7.31 9.75
N ASN A 59 0.04 -6.24 10.34
CA ASN A 59 -0.58 -5.39 11.35
C ASN A 59 -1.14 -4.06 10.79
N CYS A 60 -1.13 -3.86 9.47
CA CYS A 60 -1.50 -2.60 8.82
C CYS A 60 -2.92 -2.65 8.23
N LEU A 61 -3.90 -1.99 8.85
CA LEU A 61 -5.24 -1.87 8.27
C LEU A 61 -5.42 -0.69 7.32
N PHE A 62 -4.44 0.23 7.24
CA PHE A 62 -4.57 1.49 6.49
C PHE A 62 -5.10 1.33 5.05
N PRO A 63 -4.56 0.43 4.19
CA PRO A 63 -5.08 0.26 2.83
C PRO A 63 -6.45 -0.43 2.74
N HIS A 64 -6.90 -1.01 3.85
CA HIS A 64 -8.12 -1.81 3.94
C HIS A 64 -9.29 -1.08 4.58
N LEU A 65 -9.11 0.17 4.98
CA LEU A 65 -10.18 1.02 5.49
C LEU A 65 -10.84 1.76 4.32
N ARG A 66 -12.17 1.69 4.21
CA ARG A 66 -12.93 2.30 3.11
C ARG A 66 -12.65 3.80 2.97
N GLU A 67 -12.50 4.49 4.09
CA GLU A 67 -12.27 5.93 4.18
C GLU A 67 -10.91 6.37 3.58
N ASN A 68 -9.94 5.47 3.47
CA ASN A 68 -8.58 5.83 3.08
C ASN A 68 -8.33 5.81 1.57
N TYR A 69 -9.34 5.55 0.74
CA TYR A 69 -9.18 5.52 -0.72
C TYR A 69 -8.51 6.79 -1.26
N ASP A 70 -9.02 7.97 -0.89
CA ASP A 70 -8.50 9.24 -1.39
C ASP A 70 -7.06 9.46 -0.86
N ALA A 71 -6.83 9.20 0.44
CA ALA A 71 -5.52 9.34 1.08
C ALA A 71 -4.43 8.44 0.46
N ILE A 72 -4.78 7.23 0.01
CA ILE A 72 -3.83 6.33 -0.66
C ILE A 72 -3.47 6.87 -2.05
N ASN A 73 -4.46 7.36 -2.80
CA ASN A 73 -4.25 7.89 -4.15
C ASN A 73 -3.44 9.21 -4.13
N GLU A 74 -3.60 10.05 -3.10
CA GLU A 74 -2.79 11.26 -2.93
C GLU A 74 -1.29 10.96 -2.84
N ARG A 75 -0.91 9.78 -2.33
CA ARG A 75 0.49 9.31 -2.25
C ARG A 75 1.09 8.90 -3.59
N TYR A 76 0.32 8.90 -4.68
CA TYR A 76 0.84 8.49 -5.99
C TYR A 76 2.01 9.37 -6.46
N GLN A 77 2.01 10.66 -6.10
CA GLN A 77 3.12 11.57 -6.42
C GLN A 77 4.43 11.19 -5.71
N ASP A 78 4.36 10.62 -4.51
CA ASP A 78 5.54 10.13 -3.79
C ASP A 78 6.15 8.93 -4.52
N ILE A 79 5.30 8.04 -5.05
CA ILE A 79 5.73 6.86 -5.82
C ILE A 79 6.40 7.31 -7.12
N LEU A 80 5.81 8.26 -7.85
CA LEU A 80 6.43 8.84 -9.05
C LEU A 80 7.77 9.50 -8.75
N SER A 81 7.90 10.15 -7.59
CA SER A 81 9.15 10.79 -7.16
C SER A 81 10.23 9.75 -6.87
N LEU A 82 9.88 8.63 -6.23
CA LEU A 82 10.78 7.51 -5.99
C LEU A 82 11.30 6.90 -7.30
N ILE A 83 10.42 6.69 -8.28
CA ILE A 83 10.80 6.15 -9.60
C ILE A 83 11.81 7.08 -10.28
N LYS A 84 11.52 8.39 -10.34
CA LYS A 84 12.43 9.39 -10.96
C LYS A 84 13.81 9.42 -10.28
N GLN A 85 13.86 9.29 -8.95
CA GLN A 85 15.13 9.27 -8.21
C GLN A 85 15.96 8.04 -8.58
N ASN A 86 15.33 6.87 -8.69
CA ASN A 86 16.01 5.64 -9.08
C ASN A 86 16.52 5.71 -10.53
N ASP A 87 15.71 6.23 -11.46
CA ASP A 87 16.13 6.43 -12.86
C ASP A 87 17.33 7.37 -12.98
N ASN A 88 17.35 8.45 -12.19
CA ASN A 88 18.47 9.39 -12.18
C ASN A 88 19.71 8.81 -11.49
N SER A 89 19.54 8.01 -10.43
CA SER A 89 20.66 7.28 -9.80
C SER A 89 21.30 6.25 -10.73
N SER A 90 20.51 5.68 -11.63
CA SER A 90 20.95 4.67 -12.60
C SER A 90 21.77 5.26 -13.74
N LYS A 91 21.63 6.57 -14.01
CA LYS A 91 22.36 7.27 -15.07
C LYS A 91 23.72 7.81 -14.63
N ILE A 92 24.00 7.86 -13.33
CA ILE A 92 25.27 8.38 -12.78
C ILE A 92 26.34 7.27 -12.75
N THR A 93 25.95 6.00 -12.86
CA THR A 93 26.87 4.85 -12.78
C THR A 93 27.52 4.43 -14.10
N ASP A 94 27.13 5.03 -15.22
CA ASP A 94 27.56 4.60 -16.57
C ASP A 94 28.73 5.42 -17.15
N ASP A 95 29.25 6.41 -16.41
CA ASP A 95 30.36 7.31 -16.83
C ASP A 95 31.68 7.05 -16.07
N ASN A 96 32.04 5.78 -15.82
CA ASN A 96 33.39 5.40 -15.35
C ASN A 96 34.00 4.28 -16.18
#